data_AF-A0A2V8ZHQ1-F1
#
_entry.id   AF-A0A2V8ZHQ1-F1
#
_cell.length_a   1.000
_cell.length_b   1.000
_cell.length_c   1.000
_cell.angle_alpha   90.00
_cell.angle_beta   90.00
_cell.angle_gamma   90.00
#
_symmetry.space_group_name_H-M   'P 1'
#
loop_
_entity.id
_entity.type
_entity.pdbx_description
1 polymer ?
#
loop_
_entity_poly.entity_id
_entity_poly.type
_entity_poly.pdbx_seq_one_letter_code
_entity_poly.pdbx_strand_id
1 'polypeptide(L)'
;MPNAAYLSEAQREAIRQYVKDGGSLLATFESSRYSEWGEPRNDFQLADLFDAHVTGDVIGPHGNSYARIEARHPVLEGFNDTALLPGAENRVPISTAVPLTLSVVPAYPAFPPEMVYPRTPRTTEPAAVFHEKGKSRIVYFAGDIDRTCWRSGNSDISQLLQNAIRWVRGPAPRVSITGEGLIEAFAWETEPGYALHLLNYANPNMTHGAIRHTYTLGAQHVRFRVGSDRVVRNVRALRSAATLKFQQQAETVSFDLPNLADYEVVALFLTSSPP
;
A
#
# COMPACT_ATOMS: atom_id res chain seq x y z
N MET A 1 1.25 -8.80 0.89
CA MET A 1 1.51 -10.03 0.12
C MET A 1 1.19 -9.77 -1.34
N PRO A 2 2.13 -9.17 -2.09
CA PRO A 2 1.94 -8.90 -3.52
C PRO A 2 2.10 -10.21 -4.31
N ASN A 3 0.98 -10.84 -4.67
CA ASN A 3 0.93 -12.14 -5.36
C ASN A 3 1.88 -13.21 -4.78
N ALA A 4 1.84 -13.41 -3.45
CA ALA A 4 2.64 -14.45 -2.80
C ALA A 4 1.99 -15.83 -3.05
N ALA A 5 2.07 -16.30 -4.29
CA ALA A 5 1.25 -17.40 -4.78
C ALA A 5 1.60 -18.76 -4.15
N TYR A 6 2.88 -18.97 -3.87
CA TYR A 6 3.44 -20.19 -3.28
C TYR A 6 3.69 -19.96 -1.79
N LEU A 7 3.07 -20.75 -0.92
CA LEU A 7 3.33 -20.70 0.51
C LEU A 7 3.46 -22.10 1.10
N SER A 8 4.49 -22.27 1.93
CA SER A 8 4.63 -23.42 2.82
C SER A 8 3.53 -23.44 3.89
N GLU A 9 3.37 -24.59 4.55
CA GLU A 9 2.49 -24.68 5.72
C GLU A 9 2.95 -23.75 6.86
N ALA A 10 4.25 -23.73 7.16
CA ALA A 10 4.82 -22.89 8.21
C ALA A 10 4.59 -21.39 7.94
N GLN A 11 4.76 -20.92 6.70
CA GLN A 11 4.49 -19.53 6.33
C GLN A 11 3.00 -19.17 6.48
N ARG A 12 2.09 -20.07 6.06
CA ARG A 12 0.65 -19.85 6.22
C ARG A 12 0.26 -19.72 7.69
N GLU A 13 0.80 -20.59 8.54
CA GLU A 13 0.51 -20.54 9.97
C GLU A 13 1.10 -19.31 10.64
N ALA A 14 2.31 -18.89 10.25
CA ALA A 14 2.87 -17.63 10.70
C ALA A 14 1.99 -16.42 10.33
N ILE A 15 1.42 -16.41 9.11
CA ILE A 15 0.49 -15.35 8.68
C ILE A 15 -0.80 -15.39 9.51
N ARG A 16 -1.37 -16.58 9.76
CA ARG A 16 -2.56 -16.70 10.62
C ARG A 16 -2.29 -16.20 12.03
N GLN A 17 -1.17 -16.60 12.61
CA GLN A 17 -0.79 -16.20 13.96
C GLN A 17 -0.57 -14.68 14.03
N TYR A 18 0.11 -14.09 13.03
CA TYR A 18 0.25 -12.64 12.91
C TYR A 18 -1.12 -11.94 12.88
N VAL A 19 -2.07 -12.43 12.08
CA VAL A 19 -3.42 -11.86 12.02
C VAL A 19 -4.19 -12.04 13.33
N LYS A 20 -4.07 -13.20 13.97
CA LYS A 20 -4.68 -13.51 15.26
C LYS A 20 -4.18 -12.58 16.37
N ASP A 21 -2.91 -12.18 16.32
CA ASP A 21 -2.29 -11.25 17.27
C ASP A 21 -2.63 -9.77 17.01
N GLY A 22 -3.49 -9.51 16.02
CA GLY A 22 -3.97 -8.16 15.67
C GLY A 22 -3.27 -7.53 14.47
N GLY A 23 -2.42 -8.30 13.76
CA GLY A 23 -1.79 -7.88 12.52
C GLY A 23 -2.79 -7.77 11.37
N SER A 24 -2.72 -6.70 10.59
CA SER A 24 -3.57 -6.49 9.42
C SER A 24 -2.89 -7.00 8.14
N LEU A 25 -3.66 -7.47 7.17
CA LEU A 25 -3.15 -8.12 5.97
C LEU A 25 -3.64 -7.43 4.69
N LEU A 26 -2.72 -7.22 3.75
CA LEU A 26 -3.06 -6.92 2.35
C LEU A 26 -2.51 -8.04 1.48
N ALA A 27 -3.37 -8.66 0.68
CA ALA A 27 -3.02 -9.67 -0.31
C ALA A 27 -3.61 -9.33 -1.68
N THR A 28 -2.93 -9.79 -2.73
CA THR A 28 -3.37 -9.59 -4.12
C THR A 28 -3.33 -10.90 -4.89
N PHE A 29 -4.22 -11.01 -5.86
CA PHE A 29 -4.21 -12.01 -6.92
C PHE A 29 -4.09 -13.46 -6.40
N GLU A 30 -3.16 -14.26 -6.90
CA GLU A 30 -3.05 -15.68 -6.57
C GLU A 30 -2.42 -15.96 -5.20
N SER A 31 -2.30 -14.96 -4.31
CA SER A 31 -1.69 -15.13 -2.98
C SER A 31 -2.26 -16.36 -2.25
N SER A 32 -1.39 -17.28 -1.84
CA SER A 32 -1.71 -18.58 -1.20
C SER A 32 -2.38 -19.66 -2.07
N ARG A 33 -2.39 -19.51 -3.41
CA ARG A 33 -3.05 -20.45 -4.33
C ARG A 33 -2.33 -21.79 -4.51
N TYR A 34 -1.02 -21.84 -4.27
CA TYR A 34 -0.18 -23.02 -4.53
C TYR A 34 0.58 -23.47 -3.29
N SER A 35 0.91 -24.76 -3.23
CA SER A 35 1.88 -25.26 -2.23
C SER A 35 3.27 -24.67 -2.47
N GLU A 36 4.19 -24.87 -1.53
CA GLU A 36 5.59 -24.43 -1.67
C GLU A 36 6.31 -25.04 -2.89
N TRP A 37 5.84 -26.18 -3.39
CA TRP A 37 6.36 -26.88 -4.57
C TRP A 37 5.60 -26.55 -5.85
N GLY A 38 4.64 -25.64 -5.78
CA GLY A 38 3.86 -25.19 -6.93
C GLY A 38 2.71 -26.09 -7.36
N GLU A 39 2.26 -26.97 -6.48
CA GLU A 39 1.08 -27.77 -6.74
C GLU A 39 -0.17 -26.88 -6.66
N PRO A 40 -1.03 -26.87 -7.69
CA PRO A 40 -2.26 -26.09 -7.68
C PRO A 40 -3.21 -26.61 -6.59
N ARG A 41 -3.89 -25.69 -5.92
CA ARG A 41 -4.96 -25.99 -4.97
C ARG A 41 -6.29 -25.52 -5.53
N ASN A 42 -7.37 -26.21 -5.17
CA ASN A 42 -8.72 -25.85 -5.60
C ASN A 42 -9.18 -24.51 -5.01
N ASP A 43 -8.65 -24.13 -3.86
CA ASP A 43 -8.96 -22.87 -3.17
C ASP A 43 -7.71 -22.17 -2.61
N PHE A 44 -7.85 -20.93 -2.14
CA PHE A 44 -6.79 -20.24 -1.41
C PHE A 44 -6.52 -20.94 -0.09
N GLN A 45 -5.25 -21.14 0.20
CA GLN A 45 -4.85 -21.75 1.46
C GLN A 45 -4.98 -20.81 2.66
N LEU A 46 -5.29 -19.53 2.44
CA LEU A 46 -5.66 -18.53 3.43
C LEU A 46 -7.08 -17.97 3.19
N ALA A 47 -7.97 -18.72 2.52
CA ALA A 47 -9.35 -18.33 2.27
C ALA A 47 -10.09 -17.89 3.56
N ASP A 48 -9.77 -18.53 4.69
CA ASP A 48 -10.31 -18.19 6.02
C ASP A 48 -9.93 -16.79 6.51
N LEU A 49 -8.80 -16.26 6.04
CA LEU A 49 -8.37 -14.89 6.32
C LEU A 49 -8.97 -13.91 5.33
N PHE A 50 -8.99 -14.26 4.04
CA PHE A 50 -9.46 -13.38 2.97
C PHE A 50 -10.99 -13.26 2.91
N ASP A 51 -11.72 -14.22 3.50
CA ASP A 51 -13.16 -14.42 3.27
C ASP A 51 -13.48 -14.45 1.76
N ALA A 52 -12.65 -15.17 1.02
CA ALA A 52 -12.71 -15.27 -0.43
C ALA A 52 -12.35 -16.68 -0.87
N HIS A 53 -13.18 -17.25 -1.76
CA HIS A 53 -13.01 -18.59 -2.30
C HIS A 53 -12.90 -18.54 -3.81
N VAL A 54 -12.00 -19.33 -4.39
CA VAL A 54 -11.82 -19.37 -5.84
C VAL A 54 -12.98 -20.07 -6.52
N THR A 55 -13.50 -19.47 -7.59
CA THR A 55 -14.64 -19.99 -8.36
C THR A 55 -14.30 -20.34 -9.80
N GLY A 56 -13.08 -20.08 -10.24
CA GLY A 56 -12.63 -20.40 -11.60
C GLY A 56 -11.13 -20.17 -11.79
N ASP A 57 -10.68 -20.42 -13.02
CA ASP A 57 -9.30 -20.21 -13.41
C ASP A 57 -8.95 -18.72 -13.53
N VAL A 58 -7.64 -18.43 -13.50
CA VAL A 58 -7.12 -17.08 -13.77
C VAL A 58 -7.59 -16.61 -15.15
N ILE A 59 -8.07 -15.37 -15.21
CA ILE A 59 -8.46 -14.72 -16.46
C ILE A 59 -7.56 -13.51 -16.69
N GLY A 60 -7.00 -13.42 -17.89
CA GLY A 60 -6.11 -12.35 -18.32
C GLY A 60 -4.91 -12.86 -19.12
N PRO A 61 -3.99 -11.98 -19.52
CA PRO A 61 -4.05 -10.53 -19.31
C PRO A 61 -5.06 -9.87 -20.26
N HIS A 62 -5.91 -9.00 -19.73
CA HIS A 62 -6.82 -8.18 -20.52
C HIS A 62 -6.71 -6.71 -20.12
N GLY A 63 -6.53 -5.84 -21.11
CA GLY A 63 -6.76 -4.41 -20.93
C GLY A 63 -8.26 -4.08 -20.93
N ASN A 64 -8.59 -2.83 -20.62
CA ASN A 64 -9.96 -2.30 -20.67
C ASN A 64 -10.99 -3.08 -19.83
N SER A 65 -10.55 -3.58 -18.68
CA SER A 65 -11.42 -4.02 -17.58
C SER A 65 -11.53 -2.89 -16.56
N TYR A 66 -12.60 -2.91 -15.76
CA TYR A 66 -12.81 -1.92 -14.70
C TYR A 66 -13.28 -2.62 -13.41
N ALA A 67 -13.12 -1.93 -12.29
CA ALA A 67 -13.78 -2.25 -11.03
C ALA A 67 -14.87 -1.22 -10.76
N ARG A 68 -16.11 -1.65 -10.61
CA ARG A 68 -17.23 -0.77 -10.29
C ARG A 68 -17.37 -0.60 -8.79
N ILE A 69 -17.55 0.64 -8.35
CA ILE A 69 -17.82 0.98 -6.95
C ILE A 69 -19.30 0.68 -6.66
N GLU A 70 -19.52 -0.26 -5.74
CA GLU A 70 -20.85 -0.70 -5.31
C GLU A 70 -21.22 -0.15 -3.93
N ALA A 71 -20.23 0.11 -3.07
CA ALA A 71 -20.43 0.67 -1.73
C ALA A 71 -19.29 1.62 -1.34
N ARG A 72 -19.56 2.50 -0.36
CA ARG A 72 -18.53 3.35 0.23
C ARG A 72 -17.63 2.55 1.16
N HIS A 73 -16.34 2.83 1.13
CA HIS A 73 -15.36 2.24 2.04
C HIS A 73 -14.17 3.20 2.21
N PRO A 74 -13.47 3.25 3.36
CA PRO A 74 -12.29 4.12 3.53
C PRO A 74 -11.19 3.90 2.49
N VAL A 75 -11.07 2.69 1.95
CA VAL A 75 -10.12 2.38 0.85
C VAL A 75 -10.45 3.15 -0.44
N LEU A 76 -11.69 3.62 -0.60
CA LEU A 76 -12.18 4.35 -1.76
C LEU A 76 -12.16 5.87 -1.57
N GLU A 77 -11.52 6.38 -0.51
CA GLU A 77 -11.41 7.82 -0.26
C GLU A 77 -10.72 8.55 -1.43
N GLY A 78 -11.39 9.57 -1.95
CA GLY A 78 -10.94 10.35 -3.11
C GLY A 78 -11.62 9.98 -4.44
N PHE A 79 -12.36 8.86 -4.50
CA PHE A 79 -13.10 8.43 -5.70
C PHE A 79 -14.59 8.79 -5.63
N ASN A 80 -14.93 10.01 -5.19
CA ASN A 80 -16.31 10.41 -4.93
C ASN A 80 -17.12 10.72 -6.21
N ASP A 81 -16.45 11.12 -7.28
CA ASP A 81 -17.06 11.61 -8.52
C ASP A 81 -16.96 10.59 -9.67
N THR A 82 -16.74 9.31 -9.33
CA THR A 82 -16.72 8.21 -10.29
C THR A 82 -17.45 6.99 -9.74
N ALA A 83 -17.94 6.15 -10.64
CA ALA A 83 -18.47 4.82 -10.29
C ALA A 83 -17.56 3.68 -10.78
N LEU A 84 -16.47 3.99 -11.48
CA LEU A 84 -15.56 3.03 -12.10
C LEU A 84 -14.12 3.40 -11.77
N LEU A 85 -13.33 2.37 -11.45
CA LEU A 85 -11.88 2.42 -11.33
C LEU A 85 -11.27 1.51 -12.41
N PRO A 86 -10.05 1.78 -12.88
CA PRO A 86 -9.33 0.86 -13.76
C PRO A 86 -9.20 -0.53 -13.11
N GLY A 87 -9.44 -1.58 -13.89
CA GLY A 87 -9.31 -2.96 -13.44
C GLY A 87 -7.87 -3.47 -13.53
N ALA A 88 -7.61 -4.60 -12.88
CA ALA A 88 -6.36 -5.32 -13.03
C ALA A 88 -6.30 -6.07 -14.38
N GLU A 89 -5.09 -6.29 -14.91
CA GLU A 89 -4.88 -7.03 -16.15
C GLU A 89 -5.23 -8.53 -15.99
N ASN A 90 -4.87 -9.12 -14.86
CA ASN A 90 -5.15 -10.50 -14.51
C ASN A 90 -6.01 -10.55 -13.25
N ARG A 91 -6.91 -11.53 -13.16
CA ARG A 91 -7.69 -11.78 -11.94
C ARG A 91 -8.03 -13.25 -11.75
N VAL A 92 -8.24 -13.62 -10.49
CA VAL A 92 -8.84 -14.89 -10.10
C VAL A 92 -10.32 -14.63 -9.80
N PRO A 93 -11.27 -15.30 -10.46
CA PRO A 93 -12.68 -15.25 -10.07
C PRO A 93 -12.87 -15.76 -8.64
N ILE A 94 -13.62 -15.00 -7.83
CA ILE A 94 -13.88 -15.35 -6.43
C ILE A 94 -15.35 -15.25 -6.06
N SER A 95 -15.72 -15.92 -4.96
CA SER A 95 -16.94 -15.68 -4.20
C SER A 95 -16.58 -15.27 -2.77
N THR A 96 -17.44 -14.48 -2.13
CA THR A 96 -17.26 -13.99 -0.76
C THR A 96 -18.62 -13.77 -0.10
N ALA A 97 -18.68 -13.91 1.23
CA ALA A 97 -19.83 -13.50 2.02
C ALA A 97 -19.76 -12.01 2.43
N VAL A 98 -18.59 -11.37 2.26
CA VAL A 98 -18.38 -9.96 2.58
C VAL A 98 -19.21 -9.07 1.65
N PRO A 99 -19.85 -7.99 2.15
CA PRO A 99 -20.58 -7.05 1.32
C PRO A 99 -19.76 -6.52 0.14
N LEU A 100 -20.36 -6.58 -1.05
CA LEU A 100 -19.72 -6.19 -2.31
C LEU A 100 -19.38 -4.70 -2.30
N THR A 101 -18.08 -4.38 -2.26
CA THR A 101 -17.59 -2.99 -2.31
C THR A 101 -17.08 -2.61 -3.70
N LEU A 102 -16.32 -3.53 -4.34
CA LEU A 102 -15.88 -3.42 -5.72
C LEU A 102 -16.33 -4.65 -6.50
N SER A 103 -16.99 -4.45 -7.64
CA SER A 103 -17.40 -5.53 -8.56
C SER A 103 -16.62 -5.46 -9.86
N VAL A 104 -16.42 -6.60 -10.52
CA VAL A 104 -15.73 -6.68 -11.81
C VAL A 104 -16.64 -6.15 -12.91
N VAL A 105 -16.10 -5.28 -13.77
CA VAL A 105 -16.64 -5.00 -15.10
C VAL A 105 -15.72 -5.71 -16.10
N PRO A 106 -16.22 -6.76 -16.79
CA PRO A 106 -15.40 -7.55 -17.70
C PRO A 106 -14.78 -6.72 -18.82
N ALA A 107 -13.63 -7.18 -19.31
CA ALA A 107 -12.93 -6.55 -20.41
C ALA A 107 -13.80 -6.50 -21.68
N TYR A 108 -13.65 -5.41 -22.42
CA TYR A 108 -14.27 -5.21 -23.72
C TYR A 108 -13.24 -4.64 -24.72
N PRO A 109 -13.49 -4.75 -26.04
CA PRO A 109 -12.52 -4.33 -27.05
C PRO A 109 -12.06 -2.89 -26.88
N ALA A 110 -10.76 -2.64 -27.11
CA ALA A 110 -10.19 -1.29 -27.16
C ALA A 110 -10.44 -0.58 -28.50
N PHE A 111 -10.79 -1.36 -29.52
CA PHE A 111 -11.00 -0.91 -30.89
C PHE A 111 -11.85 -1.98 -31.61
N PRO A 112 -12.69 -1.60 -32.59
CA PRO A 112 -12.96 -0.25 -33.10
C PRO A 112 -13.85 0.59 -32.17
N PRO A 113 -13.89 1.94 -32.30
CA PRO A 113 -14.60 2.84 -31.37
C PRO A 113 -16.06 2.46 -31.14
N GLU A 114 -16.74 1.94 -32.17
CA GLU A 114 -18.13 1.49 -32.13
C GLU A 114 -18.34 0.31 -31.17
N MET A 115 -17.28 -0.36 -30.75
CA MET A 115 -17.27 -1.53 -29.88
C MET A 115 -16.64 -1.26 -28.50
N VAL A 116 -16.20 -0.02 -28.22
CA VAL A 116 -15.54 0.37 -26.96
C VAL A 116 -16.58 0.74 -25.89
N TYR A 117 -17.38 -0.24 -25.49
CA TYR A 117 -18.34 -0.10 -24.39
C TYR A 117 -18.50 -1.40 -23.61
N PRO A 118 -18.77 -1.33 -22.29
CA PRO A 118 -19.00 -2.53 -21.49
C PRO A 118 -20.33 -3.18 -21.85
N ARG A 119 -20.27 -4.44 -22.29
CA ARG A 119 -21.48 -5.26 -22.53
C ARG A 119 -22.17 -5.69 -21.23
N THR A 120 -21.39 -5.78 -20.16
CA THR A 120 -21.87 -6.14 -18.83
C THR A 120 -21.35 -5.11 -17.83
N PRO A 121 -22.00 -3.93 -17.73
CA PRO A 121 -21.49 -2.81 -16.94
C PRO A 121 -21.60 -3.01 -15.42
N ARG A 122 -22.34 -4.03 -14.98
CA ARG A 122 -22.51 -4.39 -13.57
C ARG A 122 -22.54 -5.90 -13.42
N THR A 123 -21.81 -6.41 -12.44
CA THR A 123 -21.81 -7.83 -12.05
C THR A 123 -21.95 -7.96 -10.55
N THR A 124 -22.05 -9.20 -10.06
CA THR A 124 -21.91 -9.55 -8.64
C THR A 124 -20.55 -10.21 -8.35
N GLU A 125 -19.63 -10.24 -9.33
CA GLU A 125 -18.30 -10.82 -9.18
C GLU A 125 -17.42 -9.84 -8.38
N PRO A 126 -16.93 -10.20 -7.17
CA PRO A 126 -16.11 -9.30 -6.37
C PRO A 126 -14.74 -9.07 -7.02
N ALA A 127 -14.36 -7.80 -7.15
CA ALA A 127 -13.01 -7.41 -7.57
C ALA A 127 -12.06 -7.26 -6.36
N ALA A 128 -12.61 -7.01 -5.17
CA ALA A 128 -11.88 -6.92 -3.92
C ALA A 128 -12.77 -7.26 -2.73
N VAL A 129 -12.14 -7.69 -1.65
CA VAL A 129 -12.74 -7.95 -0.34
C VAL A 129 -12.06 -7.05 0.68
N PHE A 130 -12.85 -6.33 1.47
CA PHE A 130 -12.38 -5.50 2.56
C PHE A 130 -13.21 -5.81 3.81
N HIS A 131 -12.57 -6.28 4.88
CA HIS A 131 -13.27 -6.57 6.12
C HIS A 131 -12.35 -6.49 7.34
N GLU A 132 -12.95 -6.42 8.51
CA GLU A 132 -12.24 -6.53 9.78
C GLU A 132 -12.46 -7.93 10.38
N LYS A 133 -11.43 -8.48 11.03
CA LYS A 133 -11.46 -9.75 11.77
C LYS A 133 -10.83 -9.52 13.14
N GLY A 134 -11.67 -9.27 14.14
CA GLY A 134 -11.19 -8.84 15.46
C GLY A 134 -10.57 -7.43 15.39
N LYS A 135 -9.29 -7.31 15.74
CA LYS A 135 -8.53 -6.04 15.65
C LYS A 135 -7.83 -5.83 14.29
N SER A 136 -7.90 -6.84 13.42
CA SER A 136 -7.14 -6.90 12.18
C SER A 136 -7.99 -6.44 11.01
N ARG A 137 -7.38 -5.73 10.08
CA ARG A 137 -8.01 -5.31 8.81
C ARG A 137 -7.45 -6.13 7.67
N ILE A 138 -8.33 -6.70 6.86
CA ILE A 138 -7.95 -7.55 5.74
C ILE A 138 -8.41 -6.91 4.45
N VAL A 139 -7.45 -6.74 3.54
CA VAL A 139 -7.67 -6.37 2.15
C VAL A 139 -7.21 -7.51 1.26
N TYR A 140 -8.11 -7.99 0.41
CA TYR A 140 -7.77 -8.90 -0.67
C TYR A 140 -8.25 -8.33 -2.00
N PHE A 141 -7.34 -8.12 -2.95
CA PHE A 141 -7.71 -7.80 -4.34
C PHE A 141 -7.66 -9.07 -5.17
N ALA A 142 -8.73 -9.37 -5.90
CA ALA A 142 -8.81 -10.56 -6.76
C ALA A 142 -7.89 -10.47 -7.99
N GLY A 143 -7.43 -9.26 -8.34
CA GLY A 143 -6.55 -9.00 -9.47
C GLY A 143 -5.11 -8.67 -9.10
N ASP A 144 -4.21 -8.73 -10.09
CA ASP A 144 -2.80 -8.34 -10.01
C ASP A 144 -2.62 -6.81 -10.00
N ILE A 145 -3.34 -6.14 -9.10
CA ILE A 145 -3.50 -4.69 -9.08
C ILE A 145 -2.18 -3.95 -8.82
N ASP A 146 -1.28 -4.56 -8.06
CA ASP A 146 0.09 -4.11 -7.79
C ASP A 146 0.97 -4.14 -9.04
N ARG A 147 1.00 -5.28 -9.75
CA ARG A 147 1.71 -5.44 -11.02
C ARG A 147 1.12 -4.52 -12.09
N THR A 148 -0.20 -4.44 -12.17
CA THR A 148 -0.91 -3.55 -13.10
C THR A 148 -0.57 -2.09 -12.81
N CYS A 149 -0.53 -1.68 -11.53
CA CYS A 149 -0.10 -0.34 -11.12
C CYS A 149 1.32 -0.04 -11.62
N TRP A 150 2.26 -0.96 -11.35
CA TRP A 150 3.67 -0.79 -11.72
C TRP A 150 3.85 -0.66 -13.23
N ARG A 151 3.16 -1.50 -14.01
CA ARG A 151 3.27 -1.52 -15.47
C ARG A 151 2.61 -0.33 -16.15
N SER A 152 1.43 0.08 -15.67
CA SER A 152 0.62 1.12 -16.31
C SER A 152 0.97 2.53 -15.86
N GLY A 153 1.53 2.69 -14.65
CA GLY A 153 1.68 4.01 -14.02
C GLY A 153 0.34 4.69 -13.69
N ASN A 154 -0.76 3.94 -13.66
CA ASN A 154 -2.09 4.50 -13.45
C ASN A 154 -2.24 5.09 -12.03
N SER A 155 -2.58 6.38 -11.95
CA SER A 155 -2.71 7.13 -10.70
C SER A 155 -3.85 6.63 -9.81
N ASP A 156 -4.97 6.21 -10.40
CA ASP A 156 -6.15 5.75 -9.64
C ASP A 156 -5.84 4.41 -8.97
N ILE A 157 -5.18 3.50 -9.69
CA ILE A 157 -4.72 2.24 -9.11
C ILE A 157 -3.70 2.51 -7.98
N SER A 158 -2.76 3.44 -8.21
CA SER A 158 -1.79 3.83 -7.19
C SER A 158 -2.47 4.38 -5.93
N GLN A 159 -3.45 5.27 -6.09
CA GLN A 159 -4.21 5.83 -4.98
C GLN A 159 -5.02 4.76 -4.24
N LEU A 160 -5.66 3.84 -4.97
CA LEU A 160 -6.39 2.70 -4.38
C LEU A 160 -5.47 1.84 -3.50
N LEU A 161 -4.27 1.51 -4.00
CA LEU A 161 -3.26 0.78 -3.24
C LEU A 161 -2.78 1.55 -2.01
N GLN A 162 -2.51 2.86 -2.14
CA GLN A 162 -2.11 3.70 -1.01
C GLN A 162 -3.19 3.76 0.07
N ASN A 163 -4.47 3.90 -0.32
CA ASN A 163 -5.58 3.90 0.62
C ASN A 163 -5.75 2.55 1.31
N ALA A 164 -5.60 1.44 0.57
CA ALA A 164 -5.60 0.10 1.13
C ALA A 164 -4.50 -0.11 2.17
N ILE A 165 -3.27 0.32 1.87
CA ILE A 165 -2.13 0.26 2.80
C ILE A 165 -2.38 1.13 4.02
N ARG A 166 -2.88 2.36 3.86
CA ARG A 166 -3.22 3.25 4.98
C ARG A 166 -4.29 2.63 5.88
N TRP A 167 -5.32 2.01 5.30
CA TRP A 167 -6.40 1.37 6.05
C TRP A 167 -5.88 0.17 6.85
N VAL A 168 -5.16 -0.75 6.21
CA VAL A 168 -4.53 -1.93 6.84
C VAL A 168 -3.58 -1.50 7.97
N ARG A 169 -2.71 -0.51 7.71
CA ARG A 169 -1.78 0.05 8.71
C ARG A 169 -2.49 0.72 9.88
N GLY A 170 -3.63 1.37 9.63
CA GLY A 170 -4.36 2.15 10.62
C GLY A 170 -3.83 3.58 10.83
N PRO A 171 -4.42 4.30 11.81
CA PRO A 171 -4.35 5.76 11.90
C PRO A 171 -3.04 6.32 12.47
N ALA A 172 -2.18 5.48 13.05
CA ALA A 172 -1.03 5.93 13.86
C ALA A 172 0.32 5.43 13.30
N PRO A 173 0.77 5.88 12.11
CA PRO A 173 2.09 5.50 11.61
C PRO A 173 3.19 6.07 12.51
N ARG A 174 4.30 5.32 12.66
CA ARG A 174 5.48 5.81 13.37
C ARG A 174 6.08 7.06 12.73
N VAL A 175 6.05 7.12 11.39
CA VAL A 175 6.51 8.28 10.62
C VAL A 175 5.46 8.64 9.59
N SER A 176 5.13 9.92 9.50
CA SER A 176 4.32 10.50 8.43
C SER A 176 5.10 11.65 7.80
N ILE A 177 5.13 11.68 6.47
CA ILE A 177 5.81 12.71 5.69
C ILE A 177 4.79 13.23 4.69
N THR A 178 4.62 14.55 4.67
CA THR A 178 3.75 15.23 3.71
C THR A 178 4.57 16.25 2.95
N GLY A 179 4.54 16.17 1.63
CA GLY A 179 5.26 17.05 0.72
C GLY A 179 5.14 16.49 -0.70
N GLU A 180 5.51 17.29 -1.68
CA GLU A 180 5.54 16.84 -3.07
C GLU A 180 6.74 15.93 -3.33
N GLY A 181 6.60 15.05 -4.32
CA GLY A 181 7.66 14.15 -4.78
C GLY A 181 7.48 12.70 -4.36
N LEU A 182 8.36 11.85 -4.88
CA LEU A 182 8.45 10.44 -4.52
C LEU A 182 9.63 10.26 -3.57
N ILE A 183 9.32 9.98 -2.31
CA ILE A 183 10.31 9.78 -1.25
C ILE A 183 10.21 8.37 -0.71
N GLU A 184 11.36 7.72 -0.59
CA GLU A 184 11.50 6.53 0.23
C GLU A 184 12.05 6.92 1.60
N ALA A 185 11.45 6.37 2.65
CA ALA A 185 11.76 6.71 4.03
C ALA A 185 12.02 5.46 4.86
N PHE A 186 13.12 5.49 5.63
CA PHE A 186 13.49 4.46 6.58
C PHE A 186 13.74 5.09 7.94
N ALA A 187 13.25 4.48 9.01
CA ALA A 187 13.47 4.97 10.35
C ALA A 187 13.80 3.83 11.32
N TRP A 188 14.73 4.10 12.24
CA TRP A 188 15.10 3.16 13.29
C TRP A 188 15.59 3.88 14.54
N GLU A 189 15.63 3.14 15.65
CA GLU A 189 16.23 3.58 16.91
C GLU A 189 17.74 3.31 16.89
N THR A 190 18.48 4.27 17.41
CA THR A 190 19.93 4.30 17.54
C THR A 190 20.28 4.55 19.00
N GLU A 191 21.53 4.30 19.41
CA GLU A 191 21.97 4.60 20.78
C GLU A 191 21.64 6.04 21.25
N PRO A 192 21.89 7.11 20.47
CA PRO A 192 21.55 8.47 20.90
C PRO A 192 20.09 8.89 20.67
N GLY A 193 19.25 8.07 20.02
CA GLY A 193 17.87 8.43 19.70
C GLY A 193 17.35 7.78 18.42
N TYR A 194 16.91 8.55 17.42
CA TYR A 194 16.37 8.00 16.17
C TYR A 194 17.07 8.55 14.93
N ALA A 195 17.11 7.75 13.87
CA ALA A 195 17.52 8.18 12.55
C ALA A 195 16.35 8.03 11.56
N LEU A 196 16.12 9.06 10.75
CA LEU A 196 15.19 9.06 9.62
C LEU A 196 15.96 9.34 8.34
N HIS A 197 16.05 8.33 7.47
CA HIS A 197 16.66 8.44 6.15
C HIS A 197 15.58 8.77 5.13
N LEU A 198 15.84 9.77 4.28
CA LEU A 198 14.94 10.22 3.22
C LEU A 198 15.68 10.21 1.89
N LEU A 199 15.22 9.40 0.94
CA LEU A 199 15.77 9.31 -0.42
C LEU A 199 14.77 9.91 -1.40
N ASN A 200 15.23 10.84 -2.24
CA ASN A 200 14.41 11.44 -3.28
C ASN A 200 14.56 10.67 -4.60
N TYR A 201 13.48 10.00 -5.01
CA TYR A 201 13.39 9.35 -6.32
C TYR A 201 12.67 10.19 -7.37
N ALA A 202 12.21 11.39 -7.02
CA ALA A 202 11.52 12.26 -7.97
C ALA A 202 12.46 12.62 -9.12
N ASN A 203 12.08 12.18 -10.32
CA ASN A 203 12.70 12.58 -11.56
C ASN A 203 11.74 12.29 -12.73
N PRO A 204 11.85 13.00 -13.86
CA PRO A 204 10.96 12.80 -15.02
C PRO A 204 10.99 11.39 -15.61
N ASN A 205 12.05 10.62 -15.35
CA ASN A 205 12.22 9.26 -15.84
C ASN A 205 12.15 8.22 -14.71
N MET A 206 11.39 8.46 -13.63
CA MET A 206 11.40 7.60 -12.43
C MET A 206 11.24 6.10 -12.74
N THR A 207 10.45 5.74 -13.74
CA THR A 207 10.21 4.33 -14.15
C THR A 207 11.34 3.73 -15.00
N HIS A 208 12.27 4.55 -15.47
CA HIS A 208 13.36 4.20 -16.35
C HIS A 208 14.66 4.68 -15.71
N GLY A 209 15.29 3.84 -14.88
CA GLY A 209 16.32 4.14 -13.85
C GLY A 209 17.58 4.95 -14.22
N ALA A 210 17.64 5.58 -15.39
CA ALA A 210 18.62 6.59 -15.75
C ALA A 210 18.27 7.95 -15.09
N ILE A 211 18.93 8.25 -13.97
CA ILE A 211 18.92 9.58 -13.36
C ILE A 211 19.97 10.45 -14.05
N ARG A 212 19.55 11.57 -14.65
CA ARG A 212 20.45 12.52 -15.34
C ARG A 212 20.73 13.79 -14.53
N HIS A 213 19.78 14.18 -13.69
CA HIS A 213 19.86 15.36 -12.84
C HIS A 213 19.18 15.06 -11.51
N THR A 214 19.61 15.74 -10.46
CA THR A 214 18.91 15.77 -9.18
C THR A 214 17.77 16.80 -9.25
N TYR A 215 16.55 16.37 -8.97
CA TYR A 215 15.38 17.23 -8.93
C TYR A 215 15.00 17.49 -7.47
N THR A 216 15.58 18.54 -6.90
CA THR A 216 15.39 18.89 -5.49
C THR A 216 13.91 19.10 -5.17
N LEU A 217 13.42 18.37 -4.18
CA LEU A 217 12.08 18.57 -3.63
C LEU A 217 12.08 19.75 -2.67
N GLY A 218 10.91 20.40 -2.60
CA GLY A 218 10.63 21.43 -1.61
C GLY A 218 10.48 20.86 -0.20
N ALA A 219 9.87 21.68 0.68
CA ALA A 219 9.71 21.34 2.09
C ALA A 219 8.97 20.01 2.30
N GLN A 220 9.52 19.18 3.17
CA GLN A 220 8.93 17.92 3.62
C GLN A 220 8.53 18.05 5.09
N HIS A 221 7.23 17.95 5.35
CA HIS A 221 6.66 18.08 6.69
C HIS A 221 6.66 16.71 7.37
N VAL A 222 7.49 16.55 8.39
CA VAL A 222 7.68 15.26 9.07
C VAL A 222 6.98 15.27 10.42
N ARG A 223 6.21 14.21 10.68
CA ARG A 223 5.72 13.84 12.00
C ARG A 223 6.31 12.50 12.38
N PHE A 224 7.09 12.48 13.45
CA PHE A 224 7.78 11.31 13.97
C PHE A 224 7.24 10.99 15.37
N ARG A 225 6.65 9.80 15.55
CA ARG A 225 6.20 9.35 16.87
C ARG A 225 7.36 8.70 17.61
N VAL A 226 7.76 9.28 18.73
CA VAL A 226 8.70 8.70 19.71
C VAL A 226 7.94 7.94 20.81
N GLY A 227 8.63 7.32 21.78
CA GLY A 227 7.97 6.79 22.99
C GLY A 227 7.41 7.91 23.86
N SER A 228 6.33 7.66 24.62
CA SER A 228 5.69 8.68 25.49
C SER A 228 6.60 9.19 26.61
N ASP A 229 7.61 8.40 26.97
CA ASP A 229 8.65 8.64 27.97
C ASP A 229 9.92 9.27 27.38
N ARG A 230 9.97 9.51 26.07
CA ARG A 230 11.15 10.00 25.36
C ARG A 230 11.08 11.50 25.11
N VAL A 231 12.12 12.23 25.51
CA VAL A 231 12.25 13.67 25.25
C VAL A 231 13.32 13.92 24.18
N VAL A 232 12.94 14.55 23.07
CA VAL A 232 13.87 14.95 22.02
C VAL A 232 14.51 16.29 22.38
N ARG A 233 15.84 16.31 22.46
CA ARG A 233 16.62 17.50 22.75
C ARG A 233 17.01 18.27 21.49
N ASN A 234 17.25 17.57 20.40
CA ASN A 234 17.75 18.17 19.17
C ASN A 234 17.32 17.36 17.94
N VAL A 235 17.06 18.06 16.84
CA VAL A 235 16.79 17.46 15.53
C VAL A 235 17.78 18.06 14.53
N ARG A 236 18.58 17.20 13.89
CA ARG A 236 19.63 17.63 12.96
C ARG A 236 19.52 16.91 11.64
N ALA A 237 19.55 17.67 10.56
CA ALA A 237 19.78 17.17 9.22
C ALA A 237 21.31 17.02 9.04
N LEU A 238 21.78 15.78 8.94
CA LEU A 238 23.20 15.47 9.06
C LEU A 238 23.96 15.76 7.77
N ARG A 239 23.37 15.50 6.60
CA ARG A 239 24.02 15.76 5.31
C ARG A 239 24.12 17.24 5.02
N SER A 240 23.03 17.99 5.24
CA SER A 240 23.02 19.45 5.11
C SER A 240 23.68 20.19 6.29
N ALA A 241 24.11 19.46 7.33
CA ALA A 241 24.69 19.99 8.56
C ALA A 241 23.80 21.06 9.25
N ALA A 242 22.48 20.96 9.10
CA ALA A 242 21.53 21.92 9.63
C ALA A 242 20.87 21.44 10.94
N THR A 243 20.65 22.37 11.87
CA THR A 243 19.77 22.14 13.03
C THR A 243 18.35 22.55 12.64
N LEU A 244 17.40 21.62 12.76
CA LEU A 244 16.02 21.85 12.40
C LEU A 244 15.23 22.35 13.61
N LYS A 245 14.34 23.32 13.39
CA LYS A 245 13.34 23.69 14.38
C LYS A 245 12.33 22.54 14.46
N PHE A 246 11.97 22.16 15.69
CA PHE A 246 11.00 21.11 15.92
C PHE A 246 10.08 21.47 17.08
N GLN A 247 8.93 20.81 17.12
CA GLN A 247 8.00 20.85 18.23
C GLN A 247 7.71 19.41 18.67
N GLN A 248 7.73 19.16 19.97
CA GLN A 248 7.28 17.89 20.52
C GLN A 248 5.97 18.10 21.29
N GLN A 249 4.93 17.36 20.90
CA GLN A 249 3.64 17.31 21.60
C GLN A 249 3.36 15.85 21.97
N ALA A 250 3.40 15.56 23.28
CA ALA A 250 3.37 14.19 23.80
C ALA A 250 4.41 13.30 23.09
N GLU A 251 3.95 12.24 22.43
CA GLU A 251 4.79 11.29 21.70
C GLU A 251 5.12 11.74 20.27
N THR A 252 4.61 12.86 19.76
CA THR A 252 4.84 13.28 18.37
C THR A 252 5.81 14.45 18.28
N VAL A 253 6.87 14.26 17.49
CA VAL A 253 7.87 15.26 17.13
C VAL A 253 7.60 15.71 15.70
N SER A 254 7.38 17.01 15.50
CA SER A 254 7.10 17.61 14.20
C SER A 254 8.22 18.56 13.80
N PHE A 255 8.69 18.45 12.56
CA PHE A 255 9.72 19.34 12.00
C PHE A 255 9.61 19.38 10.47
N ASP A 256 10.19 20.42 9.88
CA ASP A 256 10.26 20.59 8.42
C ASP A 256 11.69 20.38 7.94
N LEU A 257 11.85 19.53 6.92
CA LEU A 257 13.06 19.50 6.12
C LEU A 257 12.84 20.42 4.90
N PRO A 258 13.48 21.60 4.83
CA PRO A 258 13.10 22.65 3.87
C PRO A 258 13.37 22.29 2.41
N ASN A 259 14.33 21.40 2.14
CA ASN A 259 14.61 20.87 0.82
C ASN A 259 15.20 19.47 0.93
N LEU A 260 14.97 18.65 -0.10
CA LEU A 260 15.57 17.33 -0.22
C LEU A 260 16.11 17.16 -1.64
N ALA A 261 17.43 17.25 -1.79
CA ALA A 261 18.09 17.13 -3.08
C ALA A 261 18.01 15.68 -3.60
N ASP A 262 18.91 14.81 -3.16
CA ASP A 262 18.95 13.38 -3.50
C ASP A 262 18.75 12.50 -2.26
N TYR A 263 19.30 12.91 -1.12
CA TYR A 263 19.18 12.16 0.14
C TYR A 263 19.48 13.03 1.36
N GLU A 264 18.84 12.74 2.50
CA GLU A 264 19.13 13.35 3.81
C GLU A 264 18.95 12.32 4.94
N VAL A 265 19.66 12.53 6.05
CA VAL A 265 19.44 11.84 7.33
C VAL A 265 19.06 12.86 8.37
N VAL A 266 17.88 12.71 8.96
CA VAL A 266 17.47 13.49 10.11
C VAL A 266 17.66 12.65 11.38
N ALA A 267 18.57 13.10 12.25
CA ALA A 267 18.81 12.51 13.56
C ALA A 267 17.99 13.24 14.63
N LEU A 268 17.22 12.49 15.40
CA LEU A 268 16.49 12.97 16.58
C LEU A 268 17.26 12.50 17.82
N PHE A 269 17.93 13.41 18.51
CA PHE A 269 18.71 13.10 19.70
C PHE A 269 17.82 13.14 20.94
N LEU A 270 17.82 12.07 21.71
CA LEU A 270 17.12 12.00 22.98
C LEU A 270 17.93 12.67 24.10
N THR A 271 17.26 13.13 25.14
CA THR A 271 17.92 13.37 26.42
C THR A 271 18.41 12.04 26.98
N SER A 272 19.68 11.96 27.38
CA SER A 272 20.16 10.83 28.17
C SER A 272 19.27 10.66 29.40
N SER A 273 18.80 9.44 29.67
CA SER A 273 18.20 9.13 30.98
C SER A 273 19.21 9.56 32.06
N PRO A 274 18.80 10.21 33.16
CA PRO A 274 19.68 10.35 34.29
C PRO A 274 20.13 8.95 34.74
N PRO A 275 21.40 8.79 35.16
CA PRO A 275 21.90 7.52 35.69
C PRO A 275 21.11 7.06 36.91
#